data_AF-A0A7S3J6D8-F1
#
_entry.id   AF-A0A7S3J6D8-F1
#
_cell.length_a   1.000
_cell.length_b   1.000
_cell.length_c   1.000
_cell.angle_alpha   90.00
_cell.angle_beta   90.00
_cell.angle_gamma   90.00
#
_symmetry.space_group_name_H-M   'P 1'
#
loop_
_entity.id
_entity.type
_entity.pdbx_description
1 polymer ?
#
loop_
_entity_poly.entity_id
_entity_poly.type
_entity_poly.pdbx_seq_one_letter_code
_entity_poly.pdbx_strand_id
1 'polypeptide(L)'
;IITLRLSFTGKIILIPTSASGSFENRDILIRKFGPVEKNEVYYVEADLFKKANIDVVKAQISQINYDTREIEFKNVKEKLSFENILFAGSSSKSKYLKYMNVFSITDYESHAKAHNEVLKANHAMVFGSTFEAFQLVSSMRSYLNQHGMGSIQLTIFDTETSEVEKTLSSNVYRRLLHELKKMKITTIMKAEIVGIEGDHKLNKINFLLKSNKGPDVSKEEYF
;
A
#
# COMPACT_ATOMS: atom_id res chain seq x y z
N ILE A 1 15.02 13.50 13.36
CA ILE A 1 15.08 12.90 14.71
C ILE A 1 16.02 13.70 15.61
N ILE A 2 17.28 13.90 15.21
CA ILE A 2 18.27 14.69 16.00
C ILE A 2 17.76 16.10 16.32
N THR A 3 17.15 16.81 15.34
CA THR A 3 16.61 18.16 15.55
C THR A 3 15.44 18.23 16.54
N LEU A 4 14.61 17.18 16.63
CA LEU A 4 13.48 17.12 17.58
C LEU A 4 13.96 16.93 19.03
N ARG A 5 15.11 16.28 19.23
CA ARG A 5 15.68 16.02 20.57
C ARG A 5 16.48 17.21 21.14
N LEU A 6 16.87 18.18 20.30
CA LEU A 6 17.62 19.35 20.76
C LEU A 6 16.83 20.19 21.77
N SER A 7 15.49 20.13 21.75
CA SER A 7 14.62 20.95 22.60
C SER A 7 13.71 20.15 23.53
N PHE A 8 13.51 18.85 23.28
CA PHE A 8 12.59 18.00 24.04
C PHE A 8 13.34 16.95 24.86
N THR A 9 13.22 17.03 26.19
CA THR A 9 13.89 16.13 27.14
C THR A 9 13.01 14.99 27.66
N GLY A 10 11.69 15.04 27.43
CA GLY A 10 10.75 14.03 27.91
C GLY A 10 10.97 12.64 27.29
N LYS A 11 10.31 11.62 27.85
CA LYS A 11 10.34 10.26 27.30
C LYS A 11 9.57 10.21 25.98
N ILE A 12 10.20 9.71 24.92
CA ILE A 12 9.53 9.44 23.64
C ILE A 12 9.38 7.94 23.52
N ILE A 13 8.13 7.49 23.36
CA ILE A 13 7.82 6.09 23.08
C ILE A 13 7.15 6.03 21.72
N LEU A 14 7.67 5.16 20.88
CA LEU A 14 7.14 4.89 19.56
C LEU A 14 6.54 3.50 19.51
N ILE A 15 5.31 3.42 19.02
CA ILE A 15 4.60 2.16 18.76
C ILE A 15 4.37 2.06 17.25
N PRO A 16 5.22 1.33 16.50
CA PRO A 16 5.04 1.15 15.07
C PRO A 16 3.82 0.27 14.76
N THR A 17 3.18 0.53 13.62
CA THR A 17 2.04 -0.26 13.13
C THR A 17 2.43 -1.68 12.70
N SER A 18 3.68 -1.87 12.27
CA SER A 18 4.23 -3.19 11.98
C SER A 18 4.77 -3.86 13.25
N ALA A 19 4.40 -5.13 13.44
CA ALA A 19 4.94 -5.97 14.51
C ALA A 19 6.47 -6.19 14.37
N SER A 20 7.04 -5.99 13.18
CA SER A 20 8.50 -6.05 12.97
C SER A 20 9.24 -4.92 13.71
N GLY A 21 8.53 -3.84 14.05
CA GLY A 21 9.07 -2.75 14.85
C GLY A 21 9.92 -1.74 14.06
N SER A 22 9.84 -1.76 12.74
CA SER A 22 10.79 -1.07 11.87
C SER A 22 10.17 0.11 11.10
N PHE A 23 10.96 1.15 10.87
CA PHE A 23 10.61 2.24 9.97
C PHE A 23 11.03 1.91 8.56
N GLU A 24 10.05 1.71 7.69
CA GLU A 24 10.27 1.23 6.34
C GLU A 24 10.01 2.34 5.33
N ASN A 25 10.93 2.48 4.38
CA ASN A 25 10.82 3.32 3.22
C ASN A 25 9.86 2.69 2.23
N ARG A 26 8.58 2.97 2.45
CA ARG A 26 7.48 2.49 1.60
C ARG A 26 7.61 2.95 0.16
N ASP A 27 8.23 4.12 -0.08
CA ASP A 27 8.52 4.59 -1.44
C ASP A 27 9.40 3.58 -2.17
N ILE A 28 10.46 3.05 -1.56
CA ILE A 28 11.32 2.03 -2.19
C ILE A 28 10.53 0.76 -2.54
N LEU A 29 9.62 0.31 -1.66
CA LEU A 29 8.76 -0.85 -1.91
C LEU A 29 7.85 -0.65 -3.14
N ILE A 30 7.44 0.58 -3.40
CA ILE A 30 6.57 0.93 -4.54
C ILE A 30 7.39 1.14 -5.83
N ARG A 31 8.54 1.81 -5.72
CA ARG A 31 9.43 2.12 -6.86
C ARG A 31 10.15 0.91 -7.41
N LYS A 32 10.45 -0.09 -6.56
CA LYS A 32 11.22 -1.28 -6.92
C LYS A 32 10.37 -2.52 -6.65
N PHE A 33 9.72 -3.01 -7.71
CA PHE A 33 8.89 -4.22 -7.61
C PHE A 33 9.70 -5.53 -7.45
N GLY A 34 11.01 -5.52 -7.71
CA GLY A 34 11.87 -6.70 -7.54
C GLY A 34 12.35 -6.94 -6.11
N PRO A 35 13.20 -7.96 -5.89
CA PRO A 35 13.81 -8.22 -4.60
C PRO A 35 14.49 -6.95 -4.03
N VAL A 36 14.08 -6.60 -2.82
CA VAL A 36 14.65 -5.50 -2.03
C VAL A 36 15.44 -6.07 -0.88
N GLU A 37 16.59 -5.48 -0.60
CA GLU A 37 17.38 -5.82 0.58
C GLU A 37 16.87 -5.04 1.80
N LYS A 38 17.09 -5.60 2.99
CA LYS A 38 16.63 -4.98 4.25
C LYS A 38 17.22 -3.58 4.47
N ASN A 39 18.51 -3.42 4.20
CA ASN A 39 19.24 -2.14 4.27
C ASN A 39 18.69 -1.08 3.31
N GLU A 40 18.10 -1.46 2.18
CA GLU A 40 17.44 -0.51 1.26
C GLU A 40 16.13 0.01 1.85
N VAL A 41 15.41 -0.84 2.59
CA VAL A 41 14.04 -0.52 3.06
C VAL A 41 14.05 0.18 4.42
N TYR A 42 14.97 -0.13 5.34
CA TYR A 42 14.92 0.45 6.68
C TYR A 42 15.53 1.85 6.74
N TYR A 43 14.74 2.86 7.10
CA TYR A 43 15.18 4.26 7.20
C TYR A 43 16.22 4.50 8.29
N VAL A 44 16.16 3.71 9.35
CA VAL A 44 16.85 3.98 10.60
C VAL A 44 17.20 2.65 11.24
N GLU A 45 18.50 2.37 11.40
CA GLU A 45 18.96 1.25 12.22
C GLU A 45 18.47 1.43 13.66
N ALA A 46 18.15 0.33 14.35
CA ALA A 46 17.66 0.37 15.73
C ALA A 46 18.57 1.20 16.67
N ASP A 47 19.86 1.27 16.36
CA ASP A 47 20.86 2.01 17.11
C ASP A 47 20.67 3.53 17.07
N LEU A 48 20.06 4.08 16.02
CA LEU A 48 19.76 5.51 15.94
C LEU A 48 18.60 5.91 16.87
N PHE A 49 17.60 5.05 17.07
CA PHE A 49 16.54 5.29 18.08
C PHE A 49 17.11 5.24 19.50
N LYS A 50 17.99 4.28 19.77
CA LYS A 50 18.71 4.20 21.05
C LYS A 50 19.55 5.45 21.31
N LYS A 51 20.34 5.89 20.32
CA LYS A 51 21.14 7.13 20.40
C LYS A 51 20.26 8.37 20.62
N ALA A 52 19.03 8.36 20.13
CA ALA A 52 18.06 9.44 20.30
C ALA A 52 17.21 9.33 21.59
N ASN A 53 17.45 8.32 22.43
CA ASN A 53 16.66 8.01 23.63
C ASN A 53 15.15 7.84 23.33
N ILE A 54 14.86 7.09 22.27
CA ILE A 54 13.49 6.74 21.84
C ILE A 54 13.28 5.25 22.11
N ASP A 55 12.28 4.93 22.93
CA ASP A 55 11.87 3.55 23.19
C ASP A 55 10.92 3.08 22.08
N VAL A 56 11.19 1.91 21.49
CA VAL A 56 10.33 1.31 20.46
C VAL A 56 9.61 0.11 21.05
N VAL A 57 8.29 0.19 21.15
CA VAL A 57 7.43 -0.88 21.67
C VAL A 57 6.81 -1.64 20.51
N LYS A 58 7.28 -2.87 20.29
CA LYS A 58 6.80 -3.76 19.21
C LYS A 58 5.52 -4.49 19.63
N ALA A 59 4.42 -3.77 19.72
CA ALA A 59 3.13 -4.35 20.11
C ALA A 59 1.97 -3.74 19.33
N GLN A 60 0.92 -4.52 19.12
CA GLN A 60 -0.30 -4.03 18.48
C GLN A 60 -1.22 -3.40 19.53
N ILE A 61 -1.55 -2.12 19.37
CA ILE A 61 -2.51 -1.44 20.24
C ILE A 61 -3.88 -2.10 20.11
N SER A 62 -4.51 -2.42 21.24
CA SER A 62 -5.90 -2.87 21.32
C SER A 62 -6.85 -1.70 21.57
N GLN A 63 -6.51 -0.85 22.54
CA GLN A 63 -7.34 0.26 23.00
C GLN A 63 -6.47 1.39 23.55
N ILE A 64 -6.99 2.62 23.45
CA ILE A 64 -6.43 3.81 24.11
C ILE A 64 -7.52 4.35 25.03
N ASN A 65 -7.27 4.35 26.33
CA ASN A 65 -8.15 4.92 27.33
C ASN A 65 -7.70 6.36 27.62
N TYR A 66 -8.47 7.34 27.14
CA TYR A 66 -8.15 8.75 27.31
C TYR A 66 -8.43 9.29 28.72
N ASP A 67 -9.34 8.65 29.46
CA ASP A 67 -9.69 9.04 30.83
C ASP A 67 -8.57 8.66 31.80
N THR A 68 -8.07 7.43 31.69
CA THR A 68 -6.95 6.95 32.51
C THR A 68 -5.58 7.27 31.91
N ARG A 69 -5.56 7.76 30.67
CA ARG A 69 -4.35 8.02 29.86
C ARG A 69 -3.44 6.81 29.73
N GLU A 70 -4.03 5.66 29.40
CA GLU A 70 -3.34 4.39 29.22
C GLU A 70 -3.55 3.82 27.82
N ILE A 71 -2.50 3.20 27.27
CA ILE A 71 -2.55 2.40 26.05
C ILE A 71 -2.51 0.93 26.45
N GLU A 72 -3.45 0.17 25.93
CA GLU A 72 -3.53 -1.28 26.05
C GLU A 72 -3.07 -1.93 24.74
N PHE A 73 -2.42 -3.08 24.85
CA PHE A 73 -1.91 -3.83 23.72
C PHE A 73 -2.59 -5.20 23.63
N LYS A 74 -2.73 -5.72 22.41
CA LYS A 74 -3.21 -7.08 22.19
C LYS A 74 -2.23 -8.08 22.77
N ASN A 75 -2.76 -9.04 23.53
CA ASN A 75 -2.00 -10.17 24.09
C ASN A 75 -0.85 -9.78 25.03
N VAL A 76 -0.83 -8.53 25.54
CA VAL A 76 0.16 -8.05 26.52
C VAL A 76 -0.61 -7.46 27.69
N LYS A 77 -0.28 -7.89 28.91
CA LYS A 77 -0.95 -7.41 30.14
C LYS A 77 -0.49 -6.04 30.59
N GLU A 78 0.75 -5.68 30.25
CA GLU A 78 1.34 -4.41 30.62
C GLU A 78 0.69 -3.27 29.83
N LYS A 79 0.34 -2.21 30.55
CA LYS A 79 -0.23 -0.98 29.99
C LYS A 79 0.83 0.10 29.93
N LEU A 80 0.68 1.01 28.97
CA LEU A 80 1.59 2.15 28.84
C LEU A 80 0.85 3.46 29.13
N SER A 81 1.29 4.20 30.14
CA SER A 81 0.75 5.53 30.42
C SER A 81 1.32 6.58 29.46
N PHE A 82 0.53 7.61 29.17
CA PHE A 82 0.94 8.71 28.30
C PHE A 82 0.46 10.07 28.83
N GLU A 83 1.19 11.12 28.48
CA GLU A 83 0.73 12.51 28.67
C GLU A 83 0.18 13.10 27.37
N ASN A 84 0.85 12.80 26.25
CA ASN A 84 0.52 13.28 24.93
C ASN A 84 0.59 12.13 23.93
N ILE A 85 -0.34 12.07 22.97
CA ILE A 85 -0.33 11.11 21.87
C ILE A 85 -0.29 11.85 20.54
N LEU A 86 0.61 11.41 19.66
CA LEU A 86 0.61 11.78 18.25
C LEU A 86 0.20 10.55 17.43
N PHE A 87 -0.88 10.66 16.68
CA PHE A 87 -1.29 9.63 15.73
C PHE A 87 -0.64 9.86 14.37
N ALA A 88 0.15 8.88 13.93
CA ALA A 88 0.82 8.86 12.62
C ALA A 88 0.49 7.58 11.83
N GLY A 89 -0.72 7.03 12.02
CA GLY A 89 -1.21 5.87 11.29
C GLY A 89 -1.76 6.23 9.91
N SER A 90 -1.52 5.39 8.91
CA SER A 90 -2.12 5.53 7.57
C SER A 90 -3.60 5.16 7.55
N SER A 91 -4.26 5.49 6.45
CA SER A 91 -5.68 5.25 6.19
C SER A 91 -6.09 3.76 6.24
N SER A 92 -7.41 3.58 6.36
CA SER A 92 -8.15 2.33 6.57
C SER A 92 -7.71 1.18 5.65
N LYS A 93 -7.66 -0.04 6.20
CA LYS A 93 -7.41 -1.27 5.42
C LYS A 93 -8.53 -1.50 4.40
N SER A 94 -8.17 -1.84 3.16
CA SER A 94 -9.13 -2.21 2.12
C SER A 94 -9.96 -3.42 2.54
N LYS A 95 -11.27 -3.38 2.28
CA LYS A 95 -12.22 -4.48 2.55
C LYS A 95 -11.89 -5.78 1.79
N TYR A 96 -11.06 -5.70 0.74
CA TYR A 96 -10.67 -6.84 -0.09
C TYR A 96 -9.51 -7.67 0.49
N LEU A 97 -8.84 -7.17 1.54
CA LEU A 97 -7.73 -7.88 2.20
C LEU A 97 -8.15 -9.16 2.94
N LYS A 98 -9.44 -9.52 2.91
CA LYS A 98 -9.94 -10.82 3.38
C LYS A 98 -9.55 -11.99 2.46
N TYR A 99 -9.23 -11.73 1.19
CA TYR A 99 -8.84 -12.76 0.22
C TYR A 99 -7.33 -13.01 0.25
N MET A 100 -6.91 -14.27 0.21
CA MET A 100 -5.50 -14.66 0.37
C MET A 100 -4.57 -14.21 -0.77
N ASN A 101 -5.13 -13.94 -1.95
CA ASN A 101 -4.40 -13.45 -3.14
C ASN A 101 -4.53 -11.93 -3.32
N VAL A 102 -5.01 -11.21 -2.30
CA VAL A 102 -5.09 -9.74 -2.30
C VAL A 102 -4.11 -9.21 -1.27
N PHE A 103 -3.17 -8.40 -1.74
CA PHE A 103 -2.06 -7.88 -0.93
C PHE A 103 -2.14 -6.36 -0.84
N SER A 104 -1.70 -5.82 0.29
CA SER A 104 -1.39 -4.41 0.45
C SER A 104 0.11 -4.30 0.68
N ILE A 105 0.80 -3.46 -0.08
CA ILE A 105 2.24 -3.24 0.10
C ILE A 105 2.42 -2.20 1.22
N THR A 106 2.41 -2.68 2.46
CA THR A 106 2.58 -1.84 3.66
C THR A 106 3.97 -1.94 4.25
N ASP A 107 4.65 -3.05 3.97
CA ASP A 107 5.91 -3.42 4.60
C ASP A 107 6.70 -4.39 3.72
N TYR A 108 7.93 -4.67 4.12
CA TYR A 108 8.88 -5.56 3.47
C TYR A 108 8.29 -6.97 3.25
N GLU A 109 7.61 -7.51 4.24
CA GLU A 109 7.07 -8.87 4.17
C GLU A 109 5.90 -8.97 3.19
N SER A 110 4.99 -8.00 3.22
CA SER A 110 3.85 -7.92 2.30
C SER A 110 4.30 -7.65 0.87
N HIS A 111 5.33 -6.82 0.67
CA HIS A 111 6.00 -6.67 -0.62
C HIS A 111 6.53 -7.99 -1.14
N ALA A 112 7.36 -8.69 -0.36
CA ALA A 112 7.96 -9.96 -0.78
C ALA A 112 6.90 -11.04 -1.10
N LYS A 113 5.82 -11.11 -0.30
CA LYS A 113 4.68 -11.99 -0.56
C LYS A 113 3.99 -11.65 -1.89
N ALA A 114 3.65 -10.38 -2.10
CA ALA A 114 2.99 -9.92 -3.32
C ALA A 114 3.87 -10.17 -4.56
N HIS A 115 5.17 -9.84 -4.48
CA HIS A 115 6.14 -10.11 -5.54
C HIS A 115 6.12 -11.58 -5.94
N ASN A 116 6.30 -12.50 -4.99
CA ASN A 116 6.36 -13.94 -5.27
C ASN A 116 5.08 -14.49 -5.89
N GLU A 117 3.91 -13.96 -5.53
CA GLU A 117 2.64 -14.41 -6.10
C GLU A 117 2.42 -13.86 -7.52
N VAL A 118 2.84 -12.63 -7.79
CA VAL A 118 2.77 -12.06 -9.15
C VAL A 118 3.64 -12.83 -10.14
N LEU A 119 4.82 -13.30 -9.73
CA LEU A 119 5.70 -14.10 -10.62
C LEU A 119 5.08 -15.44 -11.05
N LYS A 120 4.06 -15.92 -10.32
CA LYS A 120 3.34 -17.16 -10.61
C LYS A 120 2.02 -16.90 -11.36
N ALA A 121 1.63 -15.64 -11.51
CA ALA A 121 0.33 -15.27 -12.05
C ALA A 121 0.38 -15.12 -13.57
N ASN A 122 -0.73 -15.44 -14.24
CA ASN A 122 -0.94 -15.05 -15.64
C ASN A 122 -1.39 -13.59 -15.76
N HIS A 123 -2.05 -13.09 -14.70
CA HIS A 123 -2.62 -11.75 -14.63
C HIS A 123 -2.51 -11.22 -13.21
N ALA A 124 -2.00 -10.00 -13.07
CA ALA A 124 -2.00 -9.26 -11.81
C ALA A 124 -2.70 -7.90 -11.97
N MET A 125 -3.47 -7.53 -10.95
CA MET A 125 -4.25 -6.30 -10.93
C MET A 125 -3.80 -5.40 -9.77
N VAL A 126 -3.55 -4.13 -10.07
CA VAL A 126 -3.29 -3.07 -9.09
C VAL A 126 -4.57 -2.25 -8.92
N PHE A 127 -5.07 -2.17 -7.69
CA PHE A 127 -6.23 -1.35 -7.35
C PHE A 127 -5.81 0.06 -6.94
N GLY A 128 -6.43 1.06 -7.56
CA GLY A 128 -6.22 2.47 -7.30
C GLY A 128 -5.58 3.21 -8.47
N SER A 129 -5.71 4.53 -8.46
CA SER A 129 -5.17 5.46 -9.45
C SER A 129 -4.49 6.65 -8.75
N THR A 130 -3.81 6.37 -7.65
CA THR A 130 -2.89 7.27 -6.94
C THR A 130 -1.54 7.33 -7.65
N PHE A 131 -0.69 8.29 -7.28
CA PHE A 131 0.69 8.34 -7.76
C PHE A 131 1.45 7.03 -7.48
N GLU A 132 1.27 6.50 -6.27
CA GLU A 132 1.87 5.23 -5.84
C GLU A 132 1.41 4.04 -6.69
N ALA A 133 0.11 3.94 -6.99
CA ALA A 133 -0.43 2.85 -7.80
C ALA A 133 0.13 2.87 -9.23
N PHE A 134 0.25 4.06 -9.83
CA PHE A 134 0.86 4.21 -11.15
C PHE A 134 2.35 3.86 -11.17
N GLN A 135 3.06 4.28 -10.12
CA GLN A 135 4.48 3.98 -9.98
C GLN A 135 4.72 2.47 -9.78
N LEU A 136 3.90 1.83 -8.94
CA LEU A 136 3.95 0.39 -8.71
C LEU A 136 3.71 -0.39 -9.99
N VAL A 137 2.62 -0.13 -10.73
CA VAL A 137 2.30 -0.93 -11.93
C VAL A 137 3.34 -0.73 -13.04
N SER A 138 3.93 0.47 -13.13
CA SER A 138 5.03 0.77 -14.05
C SER A 138 6.33 0.04 -13.67
N SER A 139 6.68 0.03 -12.37
CA SER A 139 7.86 -0.69 -11.87
C SER A 139 7.70 -2.21 -12.02
N MET A 140 6.49 -2.72 -11.77
CA MET A 140 6.12 -4.12 -12.05
C MET A 140 6.38 -4.49 -13.50
N ARG A 141 5.82 -3.73 -14.45
CA ARG A 141 5.98 -4.02 -15.88
C ARG A 141 7.44 -3.98 -16.32
N SER A 142 8.19 -2.99 -15.85
CA SER A 142 9.62 -2.85 -16.17
C SER A 142 10.41 -4.06 -15.69
N TYR A 143 10.19 -4.47 -14.44
CA TYR A 143 10.84 -5.63 -13.84
C TYR A 143 10.49 -6.95 -14.56
N LEU A 144 9.20 -7.18 -14.84
CA LEU A 144 8.75 -8.39 -15.54
C LEU A 144 9.35 -8.49 -16.95
N ASN A 145 9.42 -7.37 -17.68
CA ASN A 145 10.04 -7.36 -19.00
C ASN A 145 11.55 -7.67 -18.94
N GLN A 146 12.27 -7.12 -17.94
CA GLN A 146 13.70 -7.40 -17.75
C GLN A 146 13.99 -8.88 -17.48
N HIS A 147 13.05 -9.60 -16.87
CA HIS A 147 13.19 -11.02 -16.52
C HIS A 147 12.48 -11.96 -17.52
N GLY A 148 12.11 -11.48 -18.71
CA GLY A 148 11.48 -12.30 -19.75
C GLY A 148 10.03 -12.71 -19.46
N MET A 149 9.40 -12.13 -18.44
CA MET A 149 8.02 -12.41 -18.00
C MET A 149 7.00 -11.40 -18.57
N GLY A 150 7.28 -10.86 -19.75
CA GLY A 150 6.43 -9.85 -20.39
C GLY A 150 5.02 -10.34 -20.79
N SER A 151 4.79 -11.66 -20.78
CA SER A 151 3.49 -12.29 -21.04
C SER A 151 2.49 -12.10 -19.92
N ILE A 152 2.94 -11.88 -18.68
CA ILE A 152 2.06 -11.63 -17.54
C ILE A 152 1.27 -10.35 -17.81
N GLN A 153 -0.05 -10.45 -17.77
CA GLN A 153 -0.95 -9.33 -17.97
C GLN A 153 -0.95 -8.45 -16.72
N LEU A 154 -0.93 -7.14 -16.91
CA LEU A 154 -1.03 -6.17 -15.83
C LEU A 154 -2.20 -5.24 -16.10
N THR A 155 -3.07 -5.14 -15.11
CA THR A 155 -4.19 -4.20 -15.13
C THR A 155 -4.07 -3.24 -13.96
N ILE A 156 -4.31 -1.96 -14.19
CA ILE A 156 -4.59 -1.00 -13.13
C ILE A 156 -6.08 -0.64 -13.16
N PHE A 157 -6.74 -0.73 -12.02
CA PHE A 157 -8.19 -0.64 -11.88
C PHE A 157 -8.57 0.38 -10.80
N ASP A 158 -9.47 1.31 -11.10
CA ASP A 158 -10.04 2.21 -10.09
C ASP A 158 -11.53 2.49 -10.35
N THR A 159 -12.29 2.63 -9.26
CA THR A 159 -13.69 3.04 -9.27
C THR A 159 -13.89 4.55 -9.14
N GLU A 160 -12.88 5.25 -8.62
CA GLU A 160 -12.95 6.69 -8.35
C GLU A 160 -12.25 7.53 -9.42
N THR A 161 -12.46 8.84 -9.35
CA THR A 161 -11.65 9.80 -10.11
C THR A 161 -10.24 9.83 -9.55
N SER A 162 -9.26 9.65 -10.43
CA SER A 162 -7.83 9.58 -10.09
C SER A 162 -7.33 10.79 -9.31
N GLU A 163 -6.48 10.52 -8.32
CA GLU A 163 -5.72 11.53 -7.60
C GLU A 163 -4.86 12.37 -8.55
N VAL A 164 -4.22 11.73 -9.54
CA VAL A 164 -3.40 12.42 -10.53
C VAL A 164 -4.25 13.37 -11.38
N GLU A 165 -5.46 12.95 -11.76
CA GLU A 165 -6.39 13.82 -12.49
C GLU A 165 -6.82 15.02 -11.66
N LYS A 166 -7.14 14.81 -10.37
CA LYS A 166 -7.53 15.88 -9.44
C LYS A 166 -6.40 16.87 -9.20
N THR A 167 -5.16 16.38 -9.06
CA THR A 167 -4.00 17.18 -8.65
C THR A 167 -3.28 17.86 -9.81
N LEU A 168 -3.11 17.17 -10.94
CA LEU A 168 -2.26 17.63 -12.06
C LEU A 168 -3.02 17.93 -13.36
N SER A 169 -4.35 17.80 -13.37
CA SER A 169 -5.27 17.93 -14.52
C SER A 169 -5.47 16.68 -15.39
N SER A 170 -6.60 16.65 -16.09
CA SER A 170 -6.96 15.61 -17.06
C SER A 170 -5.99 15.50 -18.25
N ASN A 171 -5.20 16.53 -18.57
CA ASN A 171 -4.20 16.45 -19.65
C ASN A 171 -3.02 15.57 -19.24
N VAL A 172 -2.46 15.82 -18.04
CA VAL A 172 -1.37 15.02 -17.49
C VAL A 172 -1.83 13.58 -17.28
N TYR A 173 -3.02 13.41 -16.70
CA TYR A 173 -3.63 12.10 -16.50
C TYR A 173 -3.80 11.31 -17.81
N ARG A 174 -4.35 11.91 -18.87
CA ARG A 174 -4.48 11.25 -20.18
C ARG A 174 -3.12 10.87 -20.76
N ARG A 175 -2.11 11.71 -20.59
CA ARG A 175 -0.75 11.37 -21.04
C ARG A 175 -0.17 10.20 -20.25
N LEU A 176 -0.40 10.15 -18.94
CA LEU A 176 0.03 9.04 -18.10
C LEU A 176 -0.61 7.72 -18.54
N LEU A 177 -1.93 7.69 -18.75
CA LEU A 177 -2.63 6.48 -19.25
C LEU A 177 -2.09 6.04 -20.61
N HIS A 178 -1.74 6.99 -21.49
CA HIS A 178 -1.14 6.68 -22.79
C HIS A 178 0.23 6.02 -22.64
N GLU A 179 1.09 6.48 -21.72
CA GLU A 179 2.38 5.83 -21.46
C GLU A 179 2.21 4.42 -20.86
N LEU A 180 1.26 4.24 -19.94
CA LEU A 180 0.95 2.90 -19.39
C LEU A 180 0.49 1.93 -20.49
N LYS A 181 -0.35 2.41 -21.42
CA LYS A 181 -0.79 1.60 -22.56
C LYS A 181 0.38 1.16 -23.45
N LYS A 182 1.35 2.05 -23.71
CA LYS A 182 2.58 1.68 -24.45
C LYS A 182 3.40 0.61 -23.73
N MET A 183 3.37 0.61 -22.40
CA MET A 183 3.98 -0.42 -21.57
C MET A 183 3.18 -1.72 -21.53
N LYS A 184 2.09 -1.87 -22.30
CA LYS A 184 1.18 -3.02 -22.29
C LYS A 184 0.56 -3.25 -20.92
N ILE A 185 0.14 -2.16 -20.27
CA ILE A 185 -0.66 -2.18 -19.04
C ILE A 185 -2.09 -1.80 -19.43
N THR A 186 -3.06 -2.64 -19.06
CA THR A 186 -4.48 -2.37 -19.24
C THR A 186 -4.95 -1.39 -18.17
N THR A 187 -5.69 -0.36 -18.57
CA THR A 187 -6.18 0.68 -17.65
C THR A 187 -7.71 0.67 -17.61
N ILE A 188 -8.28 0.41 -16.43
CA ILE A 188 -9.73 0.39 -16.19
C ILE A 188 -10.05 1.44 -15.14
N MET A 189 -10.57 2.58 -15.56
CA MET A 189 -10.70 3.76 -14.69
C MET A 189 -12.15 4.18 -14.58
N LYS A 190 -12.54 4.74 -13.43
CA LYS A 190 -13.91 5.20 -13.15
C LYS A 190 -14.95 4.08 -13.36
N ALA A 191 -14.57 2.85 -13.04
CA ALA A 191 -15.45 1.69 -13.12
C ALA A 191 -16.40 1.62 -11.92
N GLU A 192 -17.46 0.84 -12.04
CA GLU A 192 -18.38 0.55 -10.94
C GLU A 192 -18.41 -0.95 -10.68
N ILE A 193 -17.92 -1.38 -9.51
CA ILE A 193 -17.97 -2.79 -9.14
C ILE A 193 -19.41 -3.18 -8.83
N VAL A 194 -19.95 -4.13 -9.59
CA VAL A 194 -21.32 -4.65 -9.41
C VAL A 194 -21.35 -6.02 -8.73
N GLY A 195 -20.21 -6.73 -8.70
CA GLY A 195 -20.14 -8.02 -8.04
C GLY A 195 -18.70 -8.50 -7.86
N ILE A 196 -18.51 -9.32 -6.83
CA ILE A 196 -17.22 -9.95 -6.53
C ILE A 196 -17.50 -11.42 -6.23
N GLU A 197 -16.73 -12.31 -6.83
CA GLU A 197 -16.82 -13.75 -6.61
C GLU A 197 -15.50 -14.27 -6.05
N GLY A 198 -15.60 -15.13 -5.04
CA GLY A 198 -14.45 -15.65 -4.32
C GLY A 198 -14.82 -15.97 -2.88
N ASP A 199 -14.32 -17.10 -2.39
CA ASP A 199 -14.41 -17.47 -0.98
C ASP A 199 -13.09 -17.14 -0.28
N HIS A 200 -12.10 -18.02 -0.39
CA HIS A 200 -10.75 -17.78 0.15
C HIS A 200 -9.82 -16.99 -0.78
N LYS A 201 -10.06 -17.05 -2.09
CA LYS A 201 -9.34 -16.28 -3.12
C LYS A 201 -10.33 -15.45 -3.91
N LEU A 202 -9.90 -14.25 -4.28
CA LEU A 202 -10.61 -13.37 -5.20
C LEU A 202 -10.48 -13.94 -6.62
N ASN A 203 -11.59 -14.44 -7.15
CA ASN A 203 -11.67 -15.13 -8.44
C ASN A 203 -12.40 -14.33 -9.51
N LYS A 204 -13.31 -13.42 -9.13
CA LYS A 204 -14.03 -12.55 -10.07
C LYS A 204 -14.31 -11.16 -9.53
N ILE A 205 -14.22 -10.16 -10.41
CA ILE A 205 -14.68 -8.80 -10.21
C ILE A 205 -15.50 -8.46 -11.45
N ASN A 206 -16.80 -8.27 -11.24
CA ASN A 206 -17.73 -7.81 -12.26
C ASN A 206 -17.86 -6.30 -12.10
N PHE A 207 -17.68 -5.55 -13.19
CA PHE A 207 -17.81 -4.10 -13.15
C PHE A 207 -18.45 -3.53 -14.43
N LEU A 208 -18.86 -2.27 -14.33
CA LEU A 208 -19.40 -1.47 -15.42
C LEU A 208 -18.47 -0.29 -15.69
N LEU A 209 -18.21 0.01 -16.96
CA LEU A 209 -17.47 1.21 -17.35
C LEU A 209 -18.42 2.41 -17.38
N LYS A 210 -18.07 3.49 -16.67
CA LYS A 210 -18.77 4.76 -16.82
C LYS A 210 -18.30 5.45 -18.10
N SER A 211 -19.07 5.29 -19.18
CA SER A 211 -18.89 6.02 -20.43
C SER A 211 -19.13 7.53 -20.21
N ASN A 212 -18.26 8.38 -20.78
CA ASN A 212 -18.53 9.82 -20.94
C ASN A 212 -19.59 10.13 -22.03
N LYS A 213 -20.14 9.10 -22.69
CA LYS A 213 -21.16 9.21 -23.74
C LYS A 213 -22.31 8.23 -23.46
N GLY A 214 -23.33 8.68 -22.72
CA GLY A 214 -24.61 7.97 -22.60
C GLY A 214 -24.56 6.54 -22.01
N PRO A 215 -25.73 5.89 -21.88
CA PRO A 215 -25.86 4.61 -21.19
C PRO A 215 -25.51 3.45 -22.12
N ASP A 216 -24.26 3.38 -22.59
CA ASP A 216 -23.70 2.13 -23.08
C ASP A 216 -22.87 1.53 -21.97
N VAL A 217 -23.49 0.60 -21.25
CA VAL A 217 -22.91 -0.14 -20.14
C VAL A 217 -22.35 -1.44 -20.70
N SER A 218 -21.06 -1.45 -21.07
CA SER A 218 -20.38 -2.70 -21.38
C SER A 218 -20.02 -3.41 -20.08
N LYS A 219 -20.66 -4.55 -19.82
CA LYS A 219 -20.24 -5.47 -18.76
C LYS A 219 -18.95 -6.14 -19.21
N GLU A 220 -17.84 -5.83 -18.56
CA GLU A 220 -16.58 -6.52 -18.79
C GLU A 220 -16.28 -7.43 -17.59
N GLU A 221 -15.81 -8.63 -17.89
CA GLU A 221 -15.41 -9.64 -16.90
C GLU A 221 -13.90 -9.85 -17.05
N TYR A 222 -13.15 -9.83 -15.93
CA TYR A 222 -11.68 -9.82 -15.97
C TYR A 222 -11.05 -10.97 -15.20
N PHE A 223 -11.14 -12.22 -15.69
CA PHE A 223 -10.32 -13.35 -15.23
C PHE A 223 -10.04 -14.32 -16.38
#